data_AF-A0A535P9D5-F1
#
_entry.id   AF-A0A535P9D5-F1
#
_cell.length_a   1.000
_cell.length_b   1.000
_cell.length_c   1.000
_cell.angle_alpha   90.00
_cell.angle_beta   90.00
_cell.angle_gamma   90.00
#
_symmetry.space_group_name_H-M   'P 1'
#
loop_
_entity.id
_entity.type
_entity.pdbx_description
1 polymer ?
#
loop_
_entity_poly.entity_id
_entity_poly.type
_entity_poly.pdbx_seq_one_letter_code
_entity_poly.pdbx_strand_id
1 'polypeptide(L)'
;MPSRGPQAEAARREFRAIVDDKGHAVDNARRAASRLEAAFDAGDLARTPVLDRMLADLMLALEQDEGQKLGGKSAEAARFITRAISRELDNA
;
A
#
# COMPACT_ATOMS: atom_id res chain seq x y z
N MET A 1 -19.68 8.86 -3.13
CA MET A 1 -19.06 7.81 -3.97
C MET A 1 -17.84 7.33 -3.23
N PRO A 2 -17.59 6.01 -3.13
CA PRO A 2 -16.32 5.53 -2.60
C PRO A 2 -15.16 6.16 -3.41
N SER A 3 -14.00 6.36 -2.77
CA SER A 3 -12.85 7.08 -3.35
C SER A 3 -13.04 8.58 -3.60
N ARG A 4 -14.17 9.18 -3.16
CA ARG A 4 -14.38 10.64 -3.21
C ARG A 4 -14.92 11.15 -1.88
N GLY A 5 -14.30 12.21 -1.37
CA GLY A 5 -14.71 12.87 -0.13
C GLY A 5 -13.63 12.80 0.97
N PRO A 6 -13.92 13.39 2.14
CA PRO A 6 -12.92 13.60 3.18
C PRO A 6 -12.35 12.30 3.75
N GLN A 7 -13.14 11.21 3.81
CA GLN A 7 -12.66 9.91 4.28
C GLN A 7 -11.67 9.27 3.29
N ALA A 8 -11.97 9.32 2.00
CA ALA A 8 -11.06 8.87 0.95
C ALA A 8 -9.75 9.66 0.95
N GLU A 9 -9.83 10.98 1.14
CA GLU A 9 -8.66 11.84 1.19
C GLU A 9 -7.80 11.62 2.44
N ALA A 10 -8.44 11.37 3.60
CA ALA A 10 -7.77 10.94 4.81
C ALA A 10 -7.02 9.61 4.61
N ALA A 11 -7.69 8.61 4.04
CA ALA A 11 -7.07 7.31 3.75
C ALA A 11 -5.86 7.43 2.81
N ARG A 12 -5.96 8.23 1.74
CA ARG A 12 -4.84 8.52 0.83
C ARG A 12 -3.68 9.22 1.56
N ARG A 13 -3.98 10.20 2.41
CA ARG A 13 -2.97 10.94 3.17
C ARG A 13 -2.25 10.05 4.18
N GLU A 14 -2.99 9.22 4.92
CA GLU A 14 -2.43 8.28 5.89
C GLU A 14 -1.56 7.23 5.19
N PHE A 15 -2.02 6.69 4.06
CA PHE A 15 -1.22 5.78 3.24
C PHE A 15 0.12 6.42 2.83
N ARG A 16 0.10 7.64 2.29
CA ARG A 16 1.32 8.37 1.92
C ARG A 16 2.23 8.63 3.11
N ALA A 17 1.66 9.04 4.24
CA ALA A 17 2.43 9.27 5.46
C ALA A 17 3.17 8.01 5.93
N ILE A 18 2.56 6.84 5.81
CA ILE A 18 3.22 5.55 6.14
C ILE A 18 4.33 5.23 5.12
N VAL A 19 4.08 5.43 3.82
CA VAL A 19 5.06 5.16 2.76
C VAL A 19 6.28 6.09 2.86
N ASP A 20 6.07 7.35 3.26
CA ASP A 20 7.11 8.35 3.46
C ASP A 20 7.77 8.31 4.85
N ASP A 21 7.28 7.44 5.74
CA ASP A 21 7.81 7.31 7.10
C ASP A 21 9.28 6.85 7.08
N LYS A 22 10.06 7.31 8.06
CA LYS A 22 11.46 6.90 8.20
C LYS A 22 11.49 5.48 8.78
N GLY A 23 12.24 4.58 8.15
CA GLY A 23 12.44 3.24 8.70
C GLY A 23 12.58 2.16 7.63
N HIS A 24 12.23 0.94 8.02
CA HIS A 24 12.29 -0.23 7.17
C HIS A 24 11.18 -0.18 6.11
N ALA A 25 11.58 -0.15 4.84
CA ALA A 25 10.64 -0.03 3.71
C ALA A 25 9.58 -1.13 3.70
N VAL A 26 9.96 -2.34 4.11
CA VAL A 26 9.07 -3.50 4.21
C VAL A 26 8.01 -3.29 5.30
N ASP A 27 8.43 -2.89 6.51
CA ASP A 27 7.51 -2.67 7.62
C ASP A 27 6.53 -1.53 7.29
N ASN A 28 7.02 -0.47 6.66
CA ASN A 28 6.18 0.61 6.16
C ASN A 28 5.20 0.09 5.10
N ALA A 29 5.64 -0.73 4.16
CA ALA A 29 4.77 -1.31 3.15
C ALA A 29 3.69 -2.23 3.74
N ARG A 30 4.01 -3.05 4.76
CA ARG A 30 3.03 -3.88 5.48
C ARG A 30 1.98 -3.04 6.22
N ARG A 31 2.42 -1.98 6.90
CA ARG A 31 1.53 -1.01 7.55
C ARG A 31 0.64 -0.30 6.53
N ALA A 32 1.20 0.08 5.38
CA ALA A 32 0.49 0.76 4.32
C ALA A 32 -0.58 -0.14 3.68
N ALA A 33 -0.25 -1.41 3.41
CA ALA A 33 -1.20 -2.41 2.92
C ALA A 33 -2.34 -2.62 3.91
N SER A 34 -2.02 -2.78 5.20
CA SER A 34 -3.04 -2.94 6.26
C SER A 34 -3.99 -1.72 6.34
N ARG A 35 -3.45 -0.50 6.17
CA ARG A 35 -4.26 0.73 6.16
C ARG A 35 -5.20 0.79 4.95
N LEU A 36 -4.78 0.29 3.79
CA LEU A 36 -5.63 0.23 2.59
C LEU A 36 -6.74 -0.79 2.73
N GLU A 37 -6.44 -1.99 3.23
CA GLU A 37 -7.45 -3.02 3.50
C GLU A 37 -8.55 -2.46 4.41
N ALA A 38 -8.18 -1.79 5.51
CA ALA A 38 -9.14 -1.12 6.39
C ALA A 38 -9.98 -0.04 5.69
N ALA A 39 -9.39 0.71 4.75
CA ALA A 39 -10.12 1.72 3.96
C ALA A 39 -11.12 1.10 2.99
N PHE A 40 -10.76 -0.04 2.39
CA PHE A 40 -11.66 -0.79 1.51
C PHE A 40 -12.82 -1.40 2.30
N ASP A 41 -12.54 -2.01 3.45
CA ASP A 41 -13.56 -2.62 4.31
C ASP A 41 -14.53 -1.58 4.88
N ALA A 42 -14.04 -0.37 5.21
CA ALA A 42 -14.86 0.75 5.63
C ALA A 42 -15.69 1.37 4.49
N GLY A 43 -15.38 1.04 3.23
CA GLY A 43 -16.00 1.66 2.05
C GLY A 43 -15.50 3.08 1.73
N ASP A 44 -14.43 3.53 2.40
CA ASP A 44 -13.80 4.83 2.17
C ASP A 44 -13.14 4.88 0.79
N LEU A 45 -12.51 3.78 0.39
CA LEU A 45 -11.90 3.58 -0.91
C LEU A 45 -12.60 2.44 -1.67
N ALA A 46 -12.68 2.58 -2.98
CA ALA A 46 -13.10 1.50 -3.86
C ALA A 46 -11.91 0.62 -4.25
N ARG A 47 -12.05 -0.71 -4.13
CA ARG A 47 -11.14 -1.63 -4.80
C ARG A 47 -11.36 -1.54 -6.30
N THR A 48 -10.26 -1.39 -7.04
CA THR A 48 -10.25 -1.48 -8.49
C THR A 48 -9.42 -2.71 -8.89
N PRO A 49 -9.67 -3.31 -10.07
CA PRO A 49 -8.87 -4.44 -10.55
C PRO A 49 -7.37 -4.12 -10.67
N VAL A 50 -7.02 -2.83 -10.87
CA VAL A 50 -5.63 -2.38 -10.95
C VAL A 50 -5.00 -2.36 -9.56
N LEU A 51 -5.69 -1.81 -8.56
CA LEU A 51 -5.23 -1.81 -7.17
C LEU A 51 -5.07 -3.23 -6.63
N ASP A 52 -6.00 -4.14 -6.94
CA ASP A 52 -5.90 -5.56 -6.55
C ASP A 52 -4.63 -6.23 -7.08
N ARG A 53 -4.28 -5.99 -8.35
CA ARG A 53 -3.04 -6.52 -8.94
C ARG A 53 -1.79 -5.96 -8.26
N MET A 54 -1.75 -4.64 -8.05
CA MET A 54 -0.62 -4.00 -7.37
C MET A 54 -0.46 -4.47 -5.93
N LEU A 55 -1.57 -4.71 -5.22
CA LEU A 55 -1.55 -5.27 -3.86
C LEU A 55 -1.07 -6.72 -3.86
N ALA A 56 -1.47 -7.54 -4.83
CA ALA A 56 -0.95 -8.90 -4.97
C ALA A 56 0.58 -8.92 -5.22
N ASP A 57 1.06 -8.05 -6.12
CA ASP A 57 2.51 -7.88 -6.36
C ASP A 57 3.24 -7.41 -5.10
N LEU A 58 2.62 -6.49 -4.34
CA LEU A 58 3.16 -6.03 -3.07
C LEU A 58 3.27 -7.17 -2.06
N MET A 59 2.22 -8.00 -1.92
CA MET A 59 2.22 -9.14 -1.00
C MET A 59 3.31 -10.14 -1.34
N LEU A 60 3.50 -10.45 -2.64
CA LEU A 60 4.59 -11.31 -3.10
C LEU A 60 5.96 -10.70 -2.77
N ALA A 61 6.14 -9.39 -2.96
CA ALA A 61 7.38 -8.70 -2.61
C ALA A 61 7.65 -8.67 -1.10
N LEU A 62 6.62 -8.78 -0.27
CA LEU A 62 6.70 -8.79 1.20
C LEU A 62 6.76 -10.21 1.79
N GLU A 63 6.54 -11.24 0.97
CA GLU A 63 6.58 -12.64 1.34
C GLU A 63 8.00 -13.05 1.76
N GLN A 64 8.07 -13.88 2.80
CA GLN A 64 9.31 -14.38 3.37
C GLN A 64 9.18 -15.86 3.69
N ASP A 65 10.17 -16.63 3.28
CA ASP A 65 10.45 -17.94 3.89
C ASP A 65 10.93 -17.73 5.34
N GLU A 66 10.47 -18.59 6.25
CA GLU A 66 10.82 -18.52 7.68
C GLU A 66 12.35 -18.41 7.87
N GLY A 67 12.78 -17.37 8.59
CA GLY A 67 14.18 -17.13 8.94
C GLY A 67 14.99 -16.28 7.97
N GLN A 68 14.43 -15.84 6.83
CA GLN A 68 15.10 -14.90 5.94
C GLN A 68 14.80 -13.43 6.30
N LYS A 69 15.78 -12.56 6.07
CA LYS A 69 15.59 -11.11 6.04
C LYS A 69 15.41 -10.69 4.58
N LEU A 70 14.36 -9.91 4.28
CA LEU A 70 14.15 -9.30 2.96
C LEU A 70 15.42 -8.52 2.58
N GLY A 71 16.04 -8.94 1.48
CA GLY A 71 17.21 -8.24 0.92
C GLY A 71 16.82 -6.88 0.31
N GLY A 72 17.83 -6.13 -0.13
CA GLY A 72 17.65 -4.81 -0.74
C GLY A 72 16.66 -4.79 -1.91
N LYS A 73 16.62 -5.85 -2.72
CA LYS A 73 15.72 -5.98 -3.88
C LYS A 73 14.25 -5.95 -3.49
N SER A 74 13.85 -6.66 -2.44
CA SER A 74 12.45 -6.68 -2.01
C SER A 74 12.04 -5.38 -1.33
N ALA A 75 12.97 -4.73 -0.63
CA ALA A 75 12.76 -3.39 -0.08
C ALA A 75 12.60 -2.33 -1.19
N GLU A 76 13.38 -2.42 -2.27
CA GLU A 76 13.21 -1.57 -3.44
C GLU A 76 11.88 -1.85 -4.16
N ALA A 77 11.53 -3.11 -4.39
CA ALA A 77 10.25 -3.49 -4.99
C ALA A 77 9.06 -2.94 -4.18
N ALA A 78 9.08 -3.09 -2.85
CA ALA A 78 8.05 -2.55 -1.97
C ALA A 78 7.92 -1.02 -2.12
N ARG A 79 9.03 -0.29 -2.26
CA ARG A 79 9.01 1.18 -2.51
C ARG A 79 8.39 1.51 -3.87
N PHE A 80 8.77 0.80 -4.91
CA PHE A 80 8.24 1.05 -6.26
C PHE A 80 6.73 0.79 -6.31
N ILE A 81 6.28 -0.34 -5.78
CA ILE A 81 4.88 -0.75 -5.80
C ILE A 81 4.02 0.19 -4.93
N THR A 82 4.45 0.53 -3.71
CA THR A 82 3.70 1.47 -2.86
C THR A 82 3.59 2.88 -3.47
N ARG A 83 4.60 3.34 -4.22
CA ARG A 83 4.51 4.58 -5.00
C ARG A 83 3.55 4.47 -6.17
N ALA A 84 3.52 3.34 -6.87
CA ALA A 84 2.56 3.09 -7.95
C ALA A 84 1.12 3.10 -7.41
N ILE A 85 0.88 2.41 -6.29
CA ILE A 85 -0.42 2.41 -5.60
C ILE A 85 -0.82 3.84 -5.21
N SER A 86 0.09 4.65 -4.66
CA SER A 86 -0.24 6.05 -4.33
C SER A 86 -0.76 6.83 -5.53
N ARG A 87 -0.17 6.62 -6.72
CA ARG A 87 -0.59 7.31 -7.95
C ARG A 87 -1.93 6.78 -8.45
N GLU A 88 -2.13 5.47 -8.39
CA GLU A 88 -3.39 4.85 -8.79
C GLU A 88 -4.55 5.32 -7.91
N LEU A 89 -4.31 5.48 -6.61
CA LEU A 89 -5.30 6.02 -5.69
C LEU A 89 -5.73 7.45 -6.02
N ASP A 90 -4.88 8.28 -6.63
CA ASP A 90 -5.25 9.62 -7.11
C ASP A 90 -6.12 9.59 -8.37
N ASN A 91 -6.01 8.53 -9.18
CA ASN A 91 -6.71 8.40 -10.45
C ASN A 91 -8.09 7.72 -10.33
N ALA A 92 -8.33 6.97 -9.25
CA ALA A 92 -9.58 6.26 -8.95
C ALA A 92 -10.63 7.16 -8.28
#